data_AF-A0A061E7B4-F1
#
_entry.id   AF-A0A061E7B4-F1
#
_cell.length_a   1.000
_cell.length_b   1.000
_cell.length_c   1.000
_cell.angle_alpha   90.00
_cell.angle_beta   90.00
_cell.angle_gamma   90.00
#
_symmetry.space_group_name_H-M   'P 1'
#
loop_
_entity.id
_entity.type
_entity.pdbx_description
1 polymer ?
#
loop_
_entity_poly.entity_id
_entity_poly.type
_entity_poly.pdbx_seq_one_letter_code
_entity_poly.pdbx_strand_id
1 'polypeptide(L)'
;MAETTPPSNNLKSRSEHSRAVEKARRVKRRELGKSQEQELKRMIIPVRCFTCGKVIGNKWDTYLDLLQADYTEGDALDALGLVRYCCRRMLMTHVDLIEKLLNYNTLEKSETS
;
A
#
# COMPACT_ATOMS: atom_id res chain seq x y z
N MET A 1 -14.46 55.35 -2.88
CA MET A 1 -14.79 54.08 -2.21
C MET A 1 -13.69 53.10 -2.58
N ALA A 2 -13.08 52.47 -1.57
CA ALA A 2 -11.76 51.86 -1.59
C ALA A 2 -11.59 50.68 -2.57
N GLU A 3 -10.33 50.52 -3.02
CA GLU A 3 -9.81 49.47 -3.90
C GLU A 3 -9.96 48.05 -3.32
N THR A 4 -9.98 47.05 -4.21
CA THR A 4 -9.03 45.90 -4.28
C THR A 4 -9.71 44.61 -4.80
N THR A 5 -9.19 44.07 -5.90
CA THR A 5 -9.12 42.62 -6.13
C THR A 5 -7.63 42.23 -6.20
N PRO A 6 -7.26 40.95 -6.07
CA PRO A 6 -6.97 40.23 -4.84
C PRO A 6 -5.47 39.83 -4.79
N PRO A 7 -5.04 38.94 -3.87
CA PRO A 7 -4.14 37.92 -4.37
C PRO A 7 -4.53 36.49 -3.94
N SER A 8 -4.71 35.69 -4.98
CA SER A 8 -4.29 34.30 -5.11
C SER A 8 -3.41 33.77 -3.98
N ASN A 9 -3.88 32.76 -3.23
CA ASN A 9 -3.05 32.02 -2.29
C ASN A 9 -3.32 30.51 -2.27
N ASN A 10 -3.46 29.89 -3.46
CA ASN A 10 -3.50 28.42 -3.60
C ASN A 10 -2.27 27.87 -4.35
N LEU A 11 -1.29 28.72 -4.67
CA LEU A 11 0.01 28.29 -5.18
C LEU A 11 0.99 27.91 -4.05
N LYS A 12 0.89 28.54 -2.87
CA LYS A 12 1.78 28.24 -1.73
C LYS A 12 1.53 26.84 -1.19
N SER A 13 0.27 26.45 -0.96
CA SER A 13 -0.15 25.11 -0.55
C SER A 13 0.34 24.01 -1.52
N ARG A 14 0.24 24.27 -2.84
CA ARG A 14 0.69 23.35 -3.90
C ARG A 14 2.22 23.25 -3.97
N SER A 15 2.93 24.34 -3.68
CA SER A 15 4.40 24.37 -3.63
C SER A 15 4.97 23.70 -2.37
N GLU A 16 4.28 23.84 -1.24
CA GLU A 16 4.61 23.18 0.04
C GLU A 16 4.36 21.68 -0.04
N HIS A 17 3.23 21.28 -0.64
CA HIS A 17 2.92 19.89 -0.95
C HIS A 17 3.96 19.30 -1.92
N SER A 18 4.36 20.03 -2.97
CA SER A 18 5.41 19.59 -3.90
C SER A 18 6.76 19.39 -3.19
N ARG A 19 7.11 20.29 -2.27
CA ARG A 19 8.33 20.19 -1.46
C ARG A 19 8.28 19.05 -0.44
N ALA A 20 7.11 18.78 0.14
CA ALA A 20 6.88 17.64 1.03
C ALA A 20 7.01 16.31 0.27
N VAL A 21 6.44 16.22 -0.93
CA VAL A 21 6.56 15.06 -1.84
C VAL A 21 8.02 14.84 -2.28
N GLU A 22 8.76 15.91 -2.60
CA GLU A 22 10.19 15.84 -2.96
C GLU A 22 11.05 15.37 -1.76
N LYS A 23 10.72 15.83 -0.54
CA LYS A 23 11.41 15.44 0.69
C LYS A 23 11.13 13.98 1.06
N ALA A 24 9.88 13.52 0.92
CA ALA A 24 9.49 12.11 1.09
C ALA A 24 10.19 11.19 0.07
N ARG A 25 10.32 11.62 -1.20
CA ARG A 25 11.09 10.90 -2.23
C ARG A 25 12.58 10.74 -1.87
N ARG A 26 13.17 11.72 -1.17
CA ARG A 26 14.58 11.69 -0.76
C ARG A 26 14.83 10.73 0.42
N VAL A 27 13.85 10.57 1.30
CA VAL A 27 13.84 9.55 2.39
C VAL A 27 13.65 8.15 1.80
N LYS A 28 12.65 7.97 0.92
CA LYS A 28 12.34 6.68 0.26
C LYS A 28 13.54 6.11 -0.54
N ARG A 29 14.46 6.96 -1.01
CA ARG A 29 15.69 6.54 -1.72
C ARG A 29 16.78 5.92 -0.82
N ARG A 30 16.80 6.23 0.49
CA ARG A 30 17.76 5.63 1.45
C ARG A 30 17.23 4.33 2.07
N GLU A 31 15.92 4.14 2.13
CA GLU A 31 15.29 2.91 2.65
C GLU A 31 15.33 1.75 1.62
N LEU A 32 15.38 2.07 0.32
CA LEU A 32 15.47 1.09 -0.78
C LEU A 32 16.71 0.17 -0.75
N GLY A 33 17.70 0.44 0.12
CA GLY A 33 18.89 -0.40 0.30
C GLY A 33 18.79 -1.45 1.41
N LYS A 34 17.69 -1.52 2.18
CA LYS A 34 17.51 -2.51 3.27
C LYS A 34 16.30 -3.44 3.12
N SER A 35 15.53 -3.31 2.04
CA SER A 35 14.26 -4.06 1.86
C SER A 35 14.25 -4.96 0.61
N GLN A 36 15.42 -5.26 0.03
CA GLN A 36 15.55 -6.14 -1.16
C GLN A 36 15.39 -7.64 -0.82
N GLU A 37 15.08 -7.97 0.42
CA GLU A 37 14.61 -9.30 0.80
C GLU A 37 13.16 -9.15 1.23
N GLN A 38 12.29 -8.89 0.25
CA GLN A 38 10.84 -9.05 0.40
C GLN A 38 10.55 -10.53 0.60
N GLU A 39 10.77 -10.94 1.84
CA GLU A 39 10.25 -12.07 2.59
C GLU A 39 9.08 -12.77 1.90
N LEU A 40 9.26 -14.08 1.67
CA LEU A 40 8.31 -14.95 1.00
C LEU A 40 7.04 -15.11 1.83
N LYS A 41 6.00 -14.36 1.45
CA LYS A 41 4.66 -14.36 2.07
C LYS A 41 3.84 -15.66 1.73
N ARG A 42 2.87 -16.08 2.56
CA ARG A 42 1.88 -17.23 2.63
C ARG A 42 0.92 -17.05 3.85
N MET A 43 -0.18 -16.34 3.75
CA MET A 43 -1.09 -16.44 2.65
C MET A 43 -1.00 -15.17 1.83
N ILE A 44 -0.31 -15.30 0.70
CA ILE A 44 -0.21 -14.24 -0.31
C ILE A 44 -1.63 -13.90 -0.77
N ILE A 45 -1.86 -12.61 -0.98
CA ILE A 45 -3.09 -12.13 -1.61
C ILE A 45 -3.39 -12.95 -2.88
N PRO A 46 -4.65 -13.30 -3.18
CA PRO A 46 -4.99 -14.00 -4.42
C PRO A 46 -4.47 -13.24 -5.64
N VAL A 47 -3.78 -13.93 -6.56
CA VAL A 47 -3.27 -13.34 -7.80
C VAL A 47 -4.41 -12.72 -8.62
N ARG A 48 -5.58 -13.37 -8.63
CA ARG A 48 -6.81 -12.92 -9.28
C ARG A 48 -7.99 -12.96 -8.30
N CYS A 49 -8.97 -12.11 -8.52
CA CYS A 49 -10.23 -12.16 -7.79
C CYS A 49 -11.01 -13.43 -8.13
N PHE A 50 -11.49 -14.13 -7.10
CA PHE A 50 -12.26 -15.38 -7.24
C PHE A 50 -13.58 -15.26 -8.01
N THR A 51 -14.13 -14.05 -8.15
CA THR A 51 -15.39 -13.84 -8.88
C THR A 51 -15.17 -13.19 -10.23
N CYS A 52 -14.41 -12.09 -10.30
CA CYS A 52 -14.26 -11.29 -11.51
C CYS A 52 -13.05 -11.70 -12.38
N GLY A 53 -12.12 -12.50 -11.87
CA GLY A 53 -10.89 -12.89 -12.59
C GLY A 53 -9.87 -11.76 -12.81
N LYS A 54 -10.20 -10.52 -12.40
CA LYS A 54 -9.31 -9.35 -12.46
C LYS A 54 -8.03 -9.63 -11.66
N VAL A 55 -6.89 -9.21 -12.20
CA VAL A 55 -5.59 -9.31 -11.52
C VAL A 55 -5.57 -8.36 -10.33
N ILE A 56 -5.22 -8.90 -9.16
CA ILE A 56 -5.25 -8.22 -7.86
C ILE A 56 -3.92 -8.32 -7.13
N GLY A 57 -3.14 -9.38 -7.33
CA GLY A 57 -1.92 -9.61 -6.55
C GLY A 57 -0.89 -8.48 -6.64
N ASN A 58 -0.86 -7.73 -7.74
CA ASN A 58 0.05 -6.61 -7.94
C ASN A 58 -0.37 -5.30 -7.25
N LYS A 59 -1.53 -5.26 -6.58
CA LYS A 59 -2.09 -4.04 -5.97
C LYS A 59 -1.95 -3.99 -4.45
N TRP A 60 -1.55 -5.08 -3.81
CA TRP A 60 -1.48 -5.19 -2.36
C TRP A 60 -0.45 -4.23 -1.75
N ASP A 61 0.76 -4.20 -2.29
CA ASP A 61 1.81 -3.33 -1.75
C ASP A 61 1.44 -1.84 -1.88
N THR A 62 0.84 -1.46 -3.02
CA THR A 62 0.34 -0.10 -3.22
C THR A 62 -0.82 0.24 -2.29
N TYR A 63 -1.67 -0.73 -1.95
CA TYR A 63 -2.74 -0.53 -0.97
C TYR A 63 -2.18 -0.26 0.42
N LEU A 64 -1.16 -1.01 0.86
CA LEU A 64 -0.48 -0.78 2.14
C LEU A 64 0.24 0.58 2.17
N ASP A 65 0.94 0.95 1.10
CA ASP A 65 1.58 2.26 0.96
C ASP A 65 0.56 3.42 1.10
N LEU A 66 -0.65 3.25 0.57
CA LEU A 66 -1.73 4.24 0.68
C LEU A 66 -2.30 4.33 2.10
N LEU A 67 -2.49 3.19 2.77
CA LEU A 67 -2.95 3.17 4.17
C LEU A 67 -1.91 3.79 5.11
N GLN A 68 -0.62 3.56 4.87
CA GLN A 68 0.46 4.21 5.62
C GLN A 68 0.55 5.72 5.39
N ALA A 69 0.01 6.19 4.25
CA ALA A 69 -0.10 7.61 3.92
C ALA A 69 -1.40 8.25 4.44
N ASP A 70 -2.08 7.63 5.40
CA ASP A 70 -3.33 8.09 6.03
C ASP A 70 -4.53 8.26 5.08
N TYR A 71 -4.57 7.50 3.97
CA TYR A 71 -5.76 7.40 3.13
C TYR A 71 -6.82 6.50 3.77
N THR A 72 -8.10 6.81 3.56
CA THR A 72 -9.18 5.91 3.96
C THR A 72 -9.17 4.64 3.09
N GLU A 73 -9.61 3.50 3.65
CA GLU A 73 -9.64 2.23 2.91
C GLU A 73 -10.45 2.33 1.60
N GLY A 74 -11.56 3.08 1.62
CA GLY A 74 -12.40 3.32 0.46
C GLY A 74 -11.66 4.09 -0.65
N ASP A 75 -11.05 5.22 -0.28
CA ASP A 75 -10.32 6.07 -1.21
C ASP A 75 -9.09 5.36 -1.80
N ALA A 76 -8.40 4.54 -0.97
CA ALA A 76 -7.27 3.74 -1.42
C ALA A 76 -7.70 2.70 -2.48
N LEU A 77 -8.85 2.04 -2.29
CA LEU A 77 -9.38 1.08 -3.26
C LEU A 77 -9.84 1.76 -4.56
N ASP A 78 -10.37 2.97 -4.46
CA ASP A 78 -10.75 3.80 -5.61
C ASP A 78 -9.53 4.25 -6.41
N ALA A 79 -8.47 4.70 -5.74
CA ALA A 79 -7.19 5.04 -6.36
C ALA A 79 -6.57 3.86 -7.12
N LEU A 80 -6.79 2.62 -6.65
CA LEU A 80 -6.36 1.39 -7.31
C LEU A 80 -7.26 0.95 -8.48
N GLY A 81 -8.36 1.67 -8.75
CA GLY A 81 -9.29 1.38 -9.84
C GLY A 81 -10.12 0.10 -9.62
N LEU A 82 -10.39 -0.25 -8.37
CA LEU A 82 -11.20 -1.42 -8.00
C LEU A 82 -12.67 -1.07 -7.85
N VAL A 83 -13.38 -0.81 -8.95
CA VAL A 83 -14.79 -0.37 -8.90
C VAL A 83 -15.73 -1.45 -8.32
N ARG A 84 -15.55 -2.72 -8.73
CA ARG A 84 -16.46 -3.82 -8.33
C ARG A 84 -16.18 -4.31 -6.91
N TYR A 85 -17.24 -4.46 -6.12
CA TYR A 85 -17.19 -4.97 -4.73
C TYR A 85 -16.48 -6.32 -4.62
N CYS A 86 -16.66 -7.21 -5.59
CA CYS A 86 -16.04 -8.54 -5.58
C CYS A 86 -14.52 -8.49 -5.64
N CYS A 87 -13.95 -7.48 -6.33
CA CYS A 87 -12.51 -7.32 -6.43
C CYS A 87 -11.99 -6.51 -5.21
N ARG A 88 -12.79 -5.59 -4.62
CA ARG A 88 -12.46 -4.88 -3.37
C ARG A 88 -12.32 -5.80 -2.16
N ARG A 89 -13.26 -6.76 -2.01
CA ARG A 89 -13.26 -7.69 -0.87
C ARG A 89 -11.96 -8.49 -0.77
N MET A 90 -11.27 -8.73 -1.90
CA MET A 90 -10.00 -9.46 -1.94
C MET A 90 -8.86 -8.72 -1.25
N LEU A 91 -8.89 -7.38 -1.19
CA LEU A 91 -7.89 -6.59 -0.47
C LEU A 91 -8.36 -6.30 0.95
N MET A 92 -9.62 -5.87 1.12
CA MET A 92 -10.13 -5.46 2.43
C MET A 92 -10.08 -6.58 3.47
N THR A 93 -10.36 -7.84 3.07
CA THR A 93 -10.41 -8.97 4.01
C THR A 93 -9.16 -9.84 3.95
N HIS A 94 -8.09 -9.39 3.28
CA HIS A 94 -6.85 -10.16 3.22
C HIS A 94 -6.10 -10.04 4.55
N VAL A 95 -5.66 -11.19 5.07
CA VAL A 95 -4.83 -11.27 6.27
C VAL A 95 -3.54 -11.99 5.89
N ASP A 96 -2.42 -11.31 6.04
CA ASP A 96 -1.12 -11.84 5.69
C ASP A 96 -0.51 -12.65 6.84
N LEU A 97 -0.93 -13.92 6.94
CA LEU A 97 -0.54 -14.79 8.07
C LEU A 97 0.87 -15.38 7.96
N ILE A 98 1.62 -15.06 6.92
CA ILE A 98 2.89 -15.74 6.68
C ILE A 98 4.03 -15.36 7.55
N GLU A 99 4.10 -14.09 7.90
CA GLU A 99 5.17 -13.56 8.72
C GLU A 99 5.17 -14.28 10.06
N LYS A 100 4.05 -14.94 10.41
CA LYS A 100 3.93 -15.81 11.58
C LYS A 100 4.20 -17.29 11.27
N LEU A 101 3.91 -17.75 10.06
CA LEU A 101 4.09 -19.15 9.65
C LEU A 101 5.53 -19.49 9.25
N LEU A 102 6.32 -18.54 8.70
CA LEU A 102 7.74 -18.77 8.36
C LEU A 102 8.59 -19.14 9.57
N ASN A 103 8.19 -18.71 10.76
CA ASN A 103 8.91 -18.94 12.00
C ASN A 103 8.82 -20.39 12.49
N TYR A 104 8.02 -21.24 11.85
CA TYR A 104 7.89 -22.65 12.21
C TYR A 104 8.60 -23.54 11.19
N ASN A 105 9.80 -24.03 11.54
CA ASN A 105 10.53 -25.03 10.75
C ASN A 105 10.04 -26.44 11.11
N THR A 106 9.53 -27.20 10.14
CA THR A 106 9.01 -28.56 10.38
C THR A 106 10.10 -29.60 10.56
N LEU A 107 11.35 -29.30 10.19
CA LEU A 107 12.47 -30.26 10.19
C LEU A 107 13.11 -30.46 11.57
N GLU A 108 12.90 -29.55 12.52
CA GLU A 108 13.49 -29.66 13.88
C GLU A 108 12.79 -30.71 14.75
N LYS A 109 11.62 -31.20 14.36
CA LYS A 109 10.78 -32.12 15.17
C LYS A 109 11.06 -33.60 14.94
N SER A 110 11.82 -33.98 13.90
CA SER A 110 12.04 -35.41 13.54
C SER A 110 13.27 -36.06 14.19
N GLU A 111 14.12 -35.30 14.90
CA GLU A 111 15.36 -35.84 15.50
C GLU A 111 15.19 -36.31 16.96
N THR A 112 13.99 -36.22 17.53
CA THR A 112 13.73 -36.55 18.96
C THR A 112 12.65 -37.63 19.16
N SER A 113 12.42 -38.50 18.18
CA SER A 113 11.54 -39.69 18.33
C SER A 113 12.24 -40.97 17.92
#